data_AF-A0A1Y5RK55-F1
#
_entry.id   AF-A0A1Y5RK55-F1
#
_cell.length_a   1.000
_cell.length_b   1.000
_cell.length_c   1.000
_cell.angle_alpha   90.00
_cell.angle_beta   90.00
_cell.angle_gamma   90.00
#
_symmetry.space_group_name_H-M   'P 1'
#
loop_
_entity.id
_entity.type
_entity.pdbx_description
1 polymer ?
#
loop_
_entity_poly.entity_id
_entity_poly.type
_entity_poly.pdbx_seq_one_letter_code
_entity_poly.pdbx_strand_id
1 'polypeptide(L)'
;MIGLDPKAPSRQSASYGLTRQGILMKIYVMGAATLALAACGAAPAPQSTATNTTALAAPFTVPMDPGQIRCSDLSNPAAATAATDWALGRARAAVLSGTSAAAPTDVDMRAELMAACANAASSTVRQATTG
;
A
#
# COMPACT_ATOMS: atom_id res chain seq x y z
N MET A 1 48.22 18.64 -56.86
CA MET A 1 46.78 18.36 -56.93
C MET A 1 46.18 18.81 -55.60
N ILE A 2 45.48 19.96 -55.61
CA ILE A 2 44.06 20.11 -55.21
C ILE A 2 43.87 19.68 -53.72
N GLY A 3 43.78 20.55 -52.73
CA GLY A 3 42.97 21.77 -52.62
C GLY A 3 41.67 21.45 -51.90
N LEU A 4 41.46 21.96 -50.67
CA LEU A 4 40.19 22.41 -50.08
C LEU A 4 40.37 22.72 -48.58
N ASP A 5 40.48 24.02 -48.28
CA ASP A 5 40.05 24.63 -47.00
C ASP A 5 38.53 24.40 -46.83
N PRO A 6 37.99 24.22 -45.62
CA PRO A 6 37.25 25.37 -45.07
C PRO A 6 37.23 25.48 -43.52
N LYS A 7 37.48 26.70 -43.05
CA LYS A 7 36.48 27.52 -42.31
C LYS A 7 35.98 27.04 -40.93
N ALA A 8 36.45 27.70 -39.87
CA ALA A 8 35.60 28.02 -38.71
C ALA A 8 34.52 29.05 -39.15
N PRO A 9 33.26 29.04 -38.66
CA PRO A 9 32.99 29.45 -37.26
C PRO A 9 31.66 28.96 -36.60
N SER A 10 31.55 29.25 -35.31
CA SER A 10 30.35 29.77 -34.60
C SER A 10 29.06 28.94 -34.42
N ARG A 11 28.68 28.84 -33.13
CA ARG A 11 27.33 29.10 -32.56
C ARG A 11 26.25 28.05 -32.93
N GLN A 12 25.39 27.53 -32.07
CA GLN A 12 24.69 28.11 -30.93
C GLN A 12 23.92 26.97 -30.22
N SER A 13 23.90 27.02 -28.89
CA SER A 13 22.70 26.92 -28.04
C SER A 13 21.72 25.74 -28.19
N ALA A 14 21.76 24.85 -27.19
CA ALA A 14 20.59 24.51 -26.38
C ALA A 14 21.13 24.04 -25.02
N SER A 15 21.33 24.94 -24.05
CA SER A 15 20.36 25.18 -22.97
C SER A 15 19.70 23.88 -22.52
N TYR A 16 20.17 23.29 -21.42
CA TYR A 16 19.36 22.98 -20.24
C TYR A 16 20.28 22.61 -19.08
N GLY A 17 20.53 23.61 -18.24
CA GLY A 17 20.56 23.49 -16.78
C GLY A 17 21.36 22.34 -16.17
N LEU A 18 22.66 22.56 -16.06
CA LEU A 18 23.42 22.13 -14.89
C LEU A 18 22.76 22.75 -13.64
N THR A 19 22.19 21.96 -12.72
CA THR A 19 22.24 22.13 -11.24
C THR A 19 21.13 21.35 -10.53
N ARG A 20 21.47 20.78 -9.36
CA ARG A 20 20.57 20.24 -8.30
C ARG A 20 20.13 18.76 -8.31
N GLN A 21 20.99 17.79 -8.65
CA GLN A 21 20.69 16.38 -8.30
C GLN A 21 21.73 15.66 -7.42
N GLY A 22 22.91 16.24 -7.18
CA GLY A 22 24.01 15.53 -6.51
C GLY A 22 24.18 15.71 -4.99
N ILE A 23 23.36 16.54 -4.32
CA ILE A 23 23.63 16.95 -2.92
C ILE A 23 22.57 16.49 -1.91
N LEU A 24 21.38 16.07 -2.36
CA LEU A 24 20.28 15.65 -1.46
C LEU A 24 20.41 14.21 -0.93
N MET A 25 21.25 13.37 -1.54
CA MET A 25 21.31 11.93 -1.23
C MET A 25 22.18 11.59 -0.01
N LYS A 26 22.90 12.56 0.58
CA LYS A 26 23.86 12.31 1.67
C LYS A 26 23.48 12.87 3.05
N ILE A 27 22.38 13.61 3.17
CA ILE A 27 21.97 14.23 4.46
C ILE A 27 20.86 13.42 5.18
N TYR A 28 20.21 12.47 4.51
CA TYR A 28 19.08 11.71 5.08
C TYR A 28 19.44 10.41 5.81
N VAL A 29 20.70 10.19 6.20
CA VAL A 29 21.13 8.94 6.87
C VAL A 29 21.51 9.13 8.35
N MET A 30 21.41 10.34 8.91
CA MET A 30 21.68 10.61 10.34
C MET A 30 20.61 11.53 10.93
N GLY A 31 19.53 10.98 11.50
CA GLY A 31 18.56 11.87 12.16
C GLY A 31 17.28 11.30 12.75
N ALA A 32 17.09 9.99 12.92
CA ALA A 32 15.82 9.49 13.46
C ALA A 32 15.99 8.32 14.46
N ALA A 33 17.09 8.29 15.22
CA ALA A 33 17.35 7.25 16.22
C ALA A 33 16.89 7.63 17.65
N THR A 34 15.99 8.61 17.84
CA THR A 34 15.68 9.16 19.18
C THR A 34 14.19 9.30 19.52
N LEU A 35 13.32 8.42 19.02
CA LEU A 35 11.91 8.37 19.45
C LEU A 35 11.42 6.94 19.76
N ALA A 36 12.31 6.12 20.33
CA ALA A 36 11.92 4.88 20.98
C ALA A 36 11.74 5.14 22.48
N LEU A 37 10.61 5.72 22.91
CA LEU A 37 10.07 5.59 24.29
C LEU A 37 8.69 6.25 24.54
N ALA A 38 7.78 6.25 23.56
CA ALA A 38 6.40 6.76 23.76
C ALA A 38 5.29 5.81 23.24
N ALA A 39 5.59 4.52 23.04
CA ALA A 39 4.65 3.54 22.51
C ALA A 39 4.02 2.64 23.59
N CYS A 40 3.96 3.08 24.85
CA CYS A 40 3.23 2.38 25.91
C CYS A 40 2.02 3.22 26.33
N GLY A 41 1.07 3.38 25.40
CA GLY A 41 -0.13 4.20 25.62
C GLY A 41 -0.96 4.45 24.37
N ALA A 42 -0.70 3.75 23.26
CA ALA A 42 -1.54 3.86 22.07
C ALA A 42 -2.91 3.25 22.38
N ALA A 43 -3.87 4.11 22.71
CA ALA A 43 -5.28 3.78 22.66
C ALA A 43 -5.58 3.14 21.29
N PRO A 44 -6.43 2.10 21.22
CA PRO A 44 -6.78 1.47 19.95
C PRO A 44 -7.23 2.55 18.96
N ALA A 45 -6.59 2.58 17.80
CA ALA A 45 -6.90 3.55 16.76
C ALA A 45 -8.42 3.55 16.49
N PRO A 46 -9.08 4.71 16.42
CA PRO A 46 -10.52 4.77 16.20
C PRO A 46 -10.86 4.09 14.88
N GLN A 47 -11.69 3.06 14.95
CA GLN A 47 -12.30 2.45 13.78
C GLN A 47 -13.23 3.50 13.17
N SER A 48 -12.92 3.95 11.95
CA SER A 48 -13.79 4.85 11.20
C SER A 48 -15.07 4.12 10.84
N THR A 49 -16.14 4.35 11.61
CA THR A 49 -17.50 3.94 11.25
C THR A 49 -17.98 4.81 10.08
N ALA A 50 -17.68 4.40 8.85
CA ALA A 50 -18.27 4.99 7.65
C ALA A 50 -19.77 4.66 7.63
N THR A 51 -20.60 5.59 8.10
CA THR A 51 -22.06 5.50 7.99
C THR A 51 -22.45 5.91 6.57
N ASN A 52 -22.44 4.95 5.66
CA ASN A 52 -23.10 5.10 4.36
C ASN A 52 -24.51 4.54 4.48
N THR A 53 -25.50 5.42 4.65
CA THR A 53 -26.91 5.09 4.44
C THR A 53 -27.17 4.92 2.95
N THR A 54 -26.82 3.75 2.43
CA THR A 54 -27.24 3.27 1.12
C THR A 54 -28.26 2.17 1.33
N ALA A 55 -29.29 2.13 0.48
CA ALA A 55 -30.46 1.25 0.48
C ALA A 55 -30.28 -0.08 1.24
N LEU A 56 -31.29 -0.44 2.05
CA LEU A 56 -31.35 -1.61 2.94
C LEU A 56 -31.09 -2.91 2.16
N ALA A 57 -29.83 -3.19 1.88
CA ALA A 57 -29.33 -4.47 1.42
C ALA A 57 -29.63 -5.47 2.54
N ALA A 58 -29.97 -6.71 2.18
CA ALA A 58 -30.12 -7.78 3.15
C ALA A 58 -28.93 -7.76 4.12
N PRO A 59 -29.17 -7.80 5.45
CA PRO A 59 -28.10 -7.61 6.42
C PRO A 59 -27.04 -8.69 6.22
N PHE A 60 -25.84 -8.28 5.77
CA PHE A 60 -24.71 -9.18 5.66
C PHE A 60 -24.22 -9.48 7.07
N THR A 61 -24.31 -10.74 7.46
CA THR A 61 -23.80 -11.18 8.76
C THR A 61 -22.33 -11.51 8.62
N VAL A 62 -21.47 -10.69 9.22
CA VAL A 62 -20.03 -10.94 9.27
C VAL A 62 -19.80 -12.13 10.20
N PRO A 63 -19.13 -13.20 9.74
CA PRO A 63 -18.79 -14.34 10.59
C PRO A 63 -17.80 -13.92 11.68
N MET A 64 -17.78 -14.67 12.79
CA MET A 64 -16.85 -14.41 13.91
C MET A 64 -15.37 -14.42 13.47
N ASP A 65 -15.02 -15.23 12.47
CA ASP A 65 -13.74 -15.17 11.76
C ASP A 65 -13.97 -14.60 10.35
N PRO A 66 -13.65 -13.32 10.10
CA PRO A 66 -13.81 -12.71 8.77
C PRO A 66 -12.95 -13.37 7.69
N GLY A 67 -11.92 -14.14 8.07
CA GLY A 67 -11.17 -14.97 7.12
C GLY A 67 -12.02 -16.04 6.42
N GLN A 68 -13.19 -16.38 6.96
CA GLN A 68 -14.14 -17.34 6.38
C GLN A 68 -15.13 -16.71 5.39
N ILE A 69 -15.10 -15.39 5.22
CA ILE A 69 -15.90 -14.71 4.18
C ILE A 69 -15.50 -15.29 2.82
N ARG A 70 -16.49 -15.62 1.97
CA ARG A 70 -16.21 -16.09 0.62
C ARG A 70 -15.78 -14.94 -0.27
N CYS A 71 -14.87 -15.19 -1.20
CA CYS A 71 -14.44 -14.20 -2.18
C CYS A 71 -15.62 -13.65 -3.00
N SER A 72 -16.67 -14.44 -3.27
CA SER A 72 -17.90 -13.98 -3.92
C SER A 72 -18.63 -12.86 -3.17
N ASP A 73 -18.49 -12.82 -1.86
CA ASP A 73 -19.26 -11.94 -0.98
C ASP A 73 -18.57 -10.57 -0.82
N LEU A 74 -17.34 -10.42 -1.30
CA LEU A 74 -16.57 -9.16 -1.25
C LEU A 74 -17.15 -8.03 -2.11
N SER A 75 -18.13 -8.34 -2.96
CA SER A 75 -18.95 -7.31 -3.61
C SER A 75 -19.81 -6.53 -2.61
N ASN A 76 -20.09 -7.12 -1.44
CA ASN A 76 -20.76 -6.43 -0.34
C ASN A 76 -19.75 -5.55 0.43
N PRO A 77 -20.02 -4.26 0.63
CA PRO A 77 -19.09 -3.35 1.29
C PRO A 77 -18.79 -3.76 2.74
N ALA A 78 -19.77 -4.31 3.48
CA ALA A 78 -19.55 -4.77 4.85
C ALA A 78 -18.62 -6.00 4.90
N ALA A 79 -18.78 -6.92 3.94
CA ALA A 79 -17.90 -8.08 3.80
C ALA A 79 -16.48 -7.66 3.43
N ALA A 80 -16.33 -6.72 2.48
CA ALA A 80 -15.05 -6.20 2.06
C ALA A 80 -14.30 -5.52 3.21
N THR A 81 -14.97 -4.64 3.97
CA THR A 81 -14.36 -3.98 5.14
C THR A 81 -13.93 -5.00 6.19
N ALA A 82 -14.80 -5.94 6.56
CA ALA A 82 -14.46 -6.95 7.56
C ALA A 82 -13.28 -7.86 7.14
N ALA A 83 -13.23 -8.24 5.86
CA ALA A 83 -12.13 -9.01 5.30
C ALA A 83 -10.80 -8.23 5.29
N THR A 84 -10.83 -6.96 4.87
CA THR A 84 -9.66 -6.06 4.89
C THR A 84 -9.15 -5.86 6.30
N ASP A 85 -10.02 -5.56 7.28
CA ASP A 85 -9.63 -5.37 8.68
C ASP A 85 -8.96 -6.61 9.27
N TRP A 86 -9.50 -7.80 8.98
CA TRP A 86 -8.92 -9.06 9.39
C TRP A 86 -7.54 -9.30 8.76
N ALA A 87 -7.39 -9.03 7.47
CA ALA A 87 -6.12 -9.23 6.77
C ALA A 87 -5.05 -8.23 7.25
N LEU A 88 -5.45 -6.98 7.50
CA LEU A 88 -4.60 -5.96 8.12
C LEU A 88 -4.17 -6.37 9.53
N GLY A 89 -5.08 -6.95 10.33
CA GLY A 89 -4.78 -7.51 11.63
C GLY A 89 -3.71 -8.61 11.57
N ARG A 90 -3.80 -9.51 10.58
CA ARG A 90 -2.77 -10.52 10.34
C ARG A 90 -1.44 -9.92 9.92
N ALA A 91 -1.44 -8.94 9.02
CA ALA A 91 -0.21 -8.28 8.58
C ALA A 91 0.48 -7.54 9.74
N ARG A 92 -0.29 -6.84 10.59
CA ARG A 92 0.22 -6.21 11.81
C ARG A 92 0.78 -7.24 12.79
N ALA A 93 0.11 -8.38 12.97
CA ALA A 93 0.62 -9.47 13.78
C ALA A 93 1.95 -10.03 13.23
N ALA A 94 2.08 -10.15 11.91
CA ALA A 94 3.31 -10.57 11.25
C ALA A 94 4.48 -9.58 11.44
N VAL A 95 4.18 -8.29 11.53
CA VAL A 95 5.18 -7.27 11.91
C VAL A 95 5.60 -7.43 13.36
N LEU A 96 4.64 -7.62 14.27
CA LEU A 96 4.93 -7.81 15.70
C LEU A 96 5.72 -9.09 15.98
N SER A 97 5.49 -10.16 15.21
CA SER A 97 6.27 -11.40 15.30
C SER A 97 7.63 -11.32 14.60
N GLY A 98 7.97 -10.18 13.97
CA GLY A 98 9.23 -9.99 13.25
C GLY A 98 9.31 -10.74 11.90
N THR A 99 8.22 -11.33 11.44
CA THR A 99 8.15 -12.02 10.14
C THR A 99 7.97 -11.05 8.97
N SER A 100 7.66 -9.78 9.23
CA SER A 100 7.53 -8.73 8.21
C SER A 100 8.09 -7.41 8.74
N ALA A 101 8.70 -6.61 7.86
CA ALA A 101 9.34 -5.35 8.25
C ALA A 101 8.35 -4.18 8.42
N ALA A 102 7.22 -4.21 7.72
CA ALA A 102 6.20 -3.16 7.74
C ALA A 102 4.82 -3.74 7.47
N ALA A 103 3.79 -3.07 7.99
CA ALA A 103 2.40 -3.41 7.69
C ALA A 103 1.95 -2.60 6.47
N PRO A 104 1.20 -3.20 5.54
CA PRO A 104 0.62 -2.51 4.40
C PRO A 104 -0.45 -1.51 4.84
N THR A 105 -0.78 -0.56 3.95
CA THR A 105 -1.90 0.36 4.18
C THR A 105 -3.24 -0.35 3.93
N ASP A 106 -4.33 0.25 4.40
CA ASP A 106 -5.69 -0.27 4.14
C ASP A 106 -6.00 -0.37 2.64
N VAL A 107 -5.56 0.63 1.87
CA VAL A 107 -5.78 0.71 0.41
C VAL A 107 -5.04 -0.42 -0.30
N ASP A 108 -3.76 -0.63 0.06
CA ASP A 108 -2.94 -1.69 -0.52
C ASP A 108 -3.52 -3.07 -0.18
N MET A 109 -3.88 -3.27 1.08
CA MET A 109 -4.48 -4.52 1.55
C MET A 109 -5.79 -4.82 0.83
N ARG A 110 -6.65 -3.82 0.61
CA ARG A 110 -7.90 -4.02 -0.11
C ARG A 110 -7.66 -4.38 -1.58
N ALA A 111 -6.67 -3.77 -2.24
CA ALA A 111 -6.31 -4.10 -3.61
C ALA A 111 -5.76 -5.54 -3.70
N GLU A 112 -4.86 -5.93 -2.80
CA GLU A 112 -4.29 -7.28 -2.72
C GLU A 112 -5.38 -8.34 -2.50
N LEU A 113 -6.32 -8.06 -1.59
CA LEU A 113 -7.41 -8.98 -1.25
C LEU A 113 -8.38 -9.19 -2.42
N MET A 114 -8.67 -8.13 -3.17
CA MET A 114 -9.46 -8.23 -4.41
C MET A 114 -8.70 -8.99 -5.52
N ALA A 115 -7.40 -8.76 -5.65
CA ALA A 115 -6.56 -9.48 -6.60
C ALA A 115 -6.47 -10.99 -6.28
N ALA A 116 -6.27 -11.33 -5.01
CA ALA A 116 -6.24 -12.72 -4.54
C ALA A 116 -7.58 -13.44 -4.80
N CYS A 117 -8.70 -12.73 -4.62
CA CYS A 117 -10.03 -13.28 -4.82
C CYS A 117 -10.50 -13.29 -6.28
N ALA A 118 -9.80 -12.61 -7.20
CA ALA A 118 -10.26 -12.42 -8.58
C ALA A 118 -10.55 -13.72 -9.33
N ASN A 119 -9.79 -14.78 -9.06
CA ASN A 119 -9.92 -16.10 -9.71
C ASN A 119 -10.41 -17.21 -8.77
N ALA A 120 -10.78 -16.86 -7.54
CA ALA A 120 -11.04 -17.83 -6.47
C ALA A 120 -12.38 -17.56 -5.76
N ALA A 121 -13.42 -17.23 -6.53
CA ALA A 121 -14.72 -16.80 -6.00
C ALA A 121 -15.37 -17.76 -4.99
N SER A 122 -15.15 -19.07 -5.14
CA SER A 122 -15.66 -20.10 -4.22
C SER A 122 -14.80 -20.30 -2.97
N SER A 123 -13.56 -19.78 -2.97
CA SER A 123 -12.65 -19.87 -1.84
C SER A 123 -12.98 -18.82 -0.77
N THR A 124 -12.51 -19.09 0.44
CA THR A 124 -12.55 -18.08 1.52
C THR A 124 -11.39 -17.10 1.36
N VAL A 125 -11.55 -15.88 1.87
CA VAL A 125 -10.49 -14.87 1.90
C VAL A 125 -9.20 -15.42 2.51
N ARG A 126 -9.31 -16.22 3.57
CA ARG A 126 -8.16 -16.89 4.18
C ARG A 126 -7.45 -17.81 3.19
N GLN A 127 -8.18 -18.68 2.49
CA GLN A 127 -7.58 -19.60 1.52
C GLN A 127 -6.93 -18.84 0.36
N ALA A 128 -7.59 -17.80 -0.16
CA ALA A 128 -7.09 -16.99 -1.26
C ALA A 128 -5.79 -16.23 -0.92
N THR A 129 -5.60 -15.86 0.35
CA THR A 129 -4.44 -15.07 0.82
C THR A 129 -3.31 -15.89 1.42
N THR A 130 -3.46 -17.22 1.52
CA THR A 130 -2.41 -18.14 2.02
C THR A 130 -1.87 -19.10 0.96
N GLY A 131 -2.31 -18.94 -0.29
CA GLY A 131 -1.90 -19.76 -1.43
C GLY A 131 -0.51 -19.43 -1.95
#